data_AF-A0A6G3X2I2-F1
#
_entry.id   AF-A0A6G3X2I2-F1
#
_cell.length_a   1.000
_cell.length_b   1.000
_cell.length_c   1.000
_cell.angle_alpha   90.00
_cell.angle_beta   90.00
_cell.angle_gamma   90.00
#
_symmetry.space_group_name_H-M   'P 1'
#
loop_
_entity.id
_entity.type
_entity.pdbx_description
1 polymer ?
#
loop_
_entity_poly.entity_id
_entity_poly.type
_entity_poly.pdbx_seq_one_letter_code
_entity_poly.pdbx_strand_id
1 'polypeptide(L)'
;MATLLRGEVRAILQPAGHAQYQGAYCPPGVPFKEVRRGPFDGKADIVVRPDADGELPKLMTFGGGQVVYEYDGRDRQNRAVYRYAPKLSSSHRDVINGVAEVYAEHTLKQAKEGQ
;
A
#
# COMPACT_ATOMS: atom_id res chain seq x y z
N MET A 1 2.59 -9.46 -22.46
CA MET A 1 1.49 -8.49 -22.24
C MET A 1 0.25 -9.29 -21.87
N ALA A 2 -0.32 -9.09 -20.68
CA ALA A 2 -1.60 -9.72 -20.33
C ALA A 2 -2.73 -9.03 -21.13
N THR A 3 -3.47 -9.82 -21.89
CA THR A 3 -4.69 -9.38 -22.59
C THR A 3 -5.81 -9.33 -21.55
N LEU A 4 -6.37 -8.14 -21.35
CA LEU A 4 -7.52 -7.95 -20.47
C LEU A 4 -8.72 -8.68 -21.08
N LEU A 5 -9.48 -9.39 -20.25
CA LEU A 5 -10.78 -9.93 -20.63
C LEU A 5 -11.80 -8.79 -20.76
N ARG A 6 -12.90 -9.04 -21.47
CA ARG A 6 -13.95 -8.03 -21.71
C ARG A 6 -14.49 -7.50 -20.38
N GLY A 7 -14.31 -6.19 -20.16
CA GLY A 7 -14.76 -5.50 -18.95
C GLY A 7 -13.68 -5.32 -17.87
N GLU A 8 -12.50 -5.91 -18.02
CA GLU A 8 -11.40 -5.74 -17.05
C GLU A 8 -10.68 -4.40 -17.21
N VAL A 9 -10.27 -3.82 -16.09
CA VAL A 9 -9.51 -2.57 -16.03
C VAL A 9 -8.16 -2.82 -15.36
N ARG A 10 -7.08 -2.25 -15.92
CA ARG A 10 -5.76 -2.29 -15.27
C ARG A 10 -5.76 -1.42 -14.03
N ALA A 11 -5.21 -1.93 -12.95
CA ALA A 11 -5.02 -1.25 -11.70
C ALA A 11 -3.54 -1.07 -11.39
N ILE A 12 -3.20 0.07 -10.78
CA ILE A 12 -1.91 0.35 -10.19
C ILE A 12 -2.06 0.56 -8.69
N LEU A 13 -1.20 -0.09 -7.91
CA LEU A 13 -1.10 0.08 -6.47
C LEU A 13 -0.08 1.16 -6.15
N GLN A 14 -0.48 2.12 -5.33
CA GLN A 14 0.35 3.24 -4.93
C GLN A 14 0.44 3.36 -3.40
N PRO A 15 1.50 4.00 -2.89
CA PRO A 15 1.58 4.34 -1.48
C PRO A 15 0.38 5.19 -1.04
N ALA A 16 0.07 5.09 0.25
CA ALA A 16 -0.98 5.85 0.91
C ALA A 16 -0.84 7.36 0.66
N GLY A 17 -1.94 8.02 0.32
CA GLY A 17 -2.01 9.47 0.25
C GLY A 17 -1.92 10.10 1.65
N HIS A 18 -1.66 11.41 1.71
CA HIS A 18 -1.49 12.12 2.99
C HIS A 18 -2.67 11.93 3.95
N ALA A 19 -3.90 12.05 3.45
CA ALA A 19 -5.11 11.82 4.23
C ALA A 19 -5.29 10.36 4.68
N GLN A 20 -4.81 9.39 3.88
CA GLN A 20 -5.01 7.96 4.13
C GLN A 20 -4.08 7.41 5.21
N TYR A 21 -2.84 7.91 5.31
CA TYR A 21 -1.94 7.53 6.40
C TYR A 21 -2.03 8.44 7.62
N GLN A 22 -2.73 9.58 7.55
CA GLN A 22 -2.86 10.50 8.69
C GLN A 22 -3.51 9.80 9.89
N GLY A 23 -2.78 9.61 10.98
CA GLY A 23 -3.26 8.87 12.16
C GLY A 23 -3.16 7.34 12.02
N ALA A 24 -2.47 6.83 11.00
CA ALA A 24 -1.99 5.46 10.98
C ALA A 24 -0.94 5.24 12.08
N TYR A 25 -0.79 3.99 12.50
CA TYR A 25 0.23 3.63 13.49
C TYR A 25 1.64 3.91 12.95
N CYS A 26 2.38 4.73 13.67
CA CYS A 26 3.77 5.06 13.37
C CYS A 26 4.60 4.93 14.66
N PRO A 27 5.43 3.89 14.79
CA PRO A 27 6.31 3.74 15.94
C PRO A 27 7.45 4.77 15.87
N PRO A 28 8.06 5.12 17.02
CA PRO A 28 9.20 6.01 17.07
C PRO A 28 10.37 5.52 16.21
N GLY A 29 11.10 6.45 15.59
CA GLY A 29 12.29 6.13 14.79
C GLY A 29 12.00 5.65 13.36
N VAL A 30 10.75 5.35 13.00
CA VAL A 30 10.38 4.98 11.62
C VAL A 30 10.03 6.23 10.80
N PRO A 31 10.65 6.44 9.62
CA PRO A 31 10.30 7.54 8.74
C PRO A 31 8.86 7.40 8.17
N PHE A 32 8.12 8.51 8.07
CA PHE A 32 6.76 8.52 7.49
C PHE A 32 6.67 7.99 6.05
N LYS A 33 7.77 8.01 5.29
CA LYS A 33 7.85 7.39 3.96
C LYS A 33 7.67 5.87 3.99
N GLU A 34 7.97 5.22 5.13
CA GLU A 34 7.74 3.79 5.31
C GLU A 34 6.31 3.51 5.76
N VAL A 35 5.73 4.38 6.60
CA VAL A 35 4.34 4.25 7.07
C VAL A 35 3.32 4.31 5.93
N ARG A 36 3.61 5.06 4.87
CA ARG A 36 2.75 5.13 3.69
C ARG A 36 2.88 3.92 2.76
N ARG A 37 3.90 3.08 2.94
CA ARG A 37 4.20 2.00 2.00
C ARG A 37 3.38 0.76 2.31
N GLY A 38 2.63 0.32 1.31
CA GLY A 38 1.97 -0.97 1.31
C GLY A 38 2.89 -2.07 0.74
N PRO A 39 2.66 -3.35 1.10
CA PRO A 39 3.48 -4.48 0.61
C PRO A 39 3.48 -4.67 -0.90
N PHE A 40 2.49 -4.13 -1.61
CA PHE A 40 2.29 -4.33 -3.04
C PHE A 40 2.42 -3.03 -3.86
N ASP A 41 2.98 -1.98 -3.27
CA ASP A 41 3.15 -0.69 -3.94
C ASP A 41 4.00 -0.84 -5.20
N GLY A 42 3.60 -0.12 -6.27
CA GLY A 42 4.27 -0.15 -7.56
C GLY A 42 3.82 -1.30 -8.47
N LYS A 43 3.01 -2.25 -7.99
CA LYS A 43 2.39 -3.25 -8.87
C LYS A 43 1.41 -2.57 -9.83
N ALA A 44 1.58 -2.84 -11.12
CA ALA A 44 0.82 -2.21 -12.21
C ALA A 44 0.23 -3.23 -13.21
N ASP A 45 0.45 -4.52 -12.94
CA ASP A 45 -0.07 -5.68 -13.66
C ASP A 45 -1.35 -6.24 -13.02
N ILE A 46 -1.92 -5.51 -12.05
CA ILE A 46 -3.16 -5.93 -11.41
C ILE A 46 -4.34 -5.65 -12.33
N VAL A 47 -5.26 -6.61 -12.36
CA VAL A 47 -6.48 -6.52 -13.12
C VAL A 47 -7.64 -6.47 -12.14
N VAL A 48 -8.51 -5.49 -12.30
CA VAL A 48 -9.72 -5.36 -11.51
C VAL A 48 -10.94 -5.46 -12.41
N ARG A 49 -11.95 -6.18 -11.94
CA ARG A 49 -13.23 -6.30 -12.62
C ARG A 49 -14.21 -5.31 -11.99
N PRO A 50 -14.85 -4.43 -12.78
CA PRO A 50 -15.98 -3.64 -12.32
C PRO A 50 -17.13 -4.54 -11.84
N ASP A 51 -17.97 -4.00 -10.97
CA ASP A 51 -19.19 -4.65 -10.52
C ASP A 51 -20.27 -4.68 -11.62
N ALA A 52 -21.47 -5.17 -11.25
CA ALA A 52 -22.60 -5.28 -12.18
C ALA A 52 -23.08 -3.92 -12.71
N ASP A 53 -22.82 -2.84 -11.96
CA ASP A 53 -23.18 -1.46 -12.32
C ASP A 53 -22.08 -0.78 -13.14
N GLY A 54 -20.95 -1.46 -13.36
CA GLY A 54 -19.80 -0.95 -14.11
C GLY A 54 -18.85 -0.10 -13.26
N GLU A 55 -19.07 -0.03 -11.95
CA GLU A 55 -18.25 0.71 -11.01
C GLU A 55 -17.06 -0.12 -10.52
N LEU A 56 -15.96 0.55 -10.21
CA LEU A 56 -14.78 -0.12 -9.68
C LEU A 56 -14.95 -0.39 -8.17
N PRO A 57 -14.49 -1.54 -7.66
CA PRO A 57 -14.51 -1.82 -6.23
C PRO A 57 -13.84 -0.69 -5.44
N LYS A 58 -14.52 -0.13 -4.44
CA LYS A 58 -13.95 0.93 -3.61
C LYS A 58 -12.74 0.47 -2.81
N LEU A 59 -12.73 -0.81 -2.43
CA LEU A 59 -11.66 -1.43 -1.65
C LEU A 59 -11.13 -2.66 -2.40
N MET A 60 -9.82 -2.82 -2.36
CA MET A 60 -9.11 -3.97 -2.88
C MET A 60 -8.32 -4.61 -1.75
N THR A 61 -8.54 -5.90 -1.53
CA THR A 61 -7.96 -6.61 -0.38
C THR A 61 -7.04 -7.74 -0.83
N PHE A 62 -5.93 -7.91 -0.13
CA PHE A 62 -4.96 -8.99 -0.33
C PHE A 62 -4.73 -9.74 0.98
N GLY A 63 -4.15 -10.95 0.88
CA GLY A 63 -3.80 -11.76 2.06
C GLY A 63 -5.02 -12.06 2.94
N GLY A 64 -6.16 -12.40 2.33
CA GLY A 64 -7.39 -12.70 3.08
C GLY A 64 -8.04 -11.51 3.79
N GLY A 65 -7.76 -10.27 3.34
CA GLY A 65 -8.34 -9.05 3.94
C GLY A 65 -7.36 -8.26 4.81
N GLN A 66 -6.16 -8.79 5.05
CA GLN A 66 -5.19 -8.16 5.95
C GLN A 66 -4.54 -6.90 5.37
N VAL A 67 -4.41 -6.83 4.05
CA VAL A 67 -3.85 -5.69 3.33
C VAL A 67 -4.94 -5.07 2.48
N VAL A 68 -5.22 -3.80 2.70
CA VAL A 68 -6.31 -3.07 2.06
C VAL A 68 -5.75 -1.89 1.27
N TYR A 69 -6.23 -1.75 0.04
CA TYR A 69 -6.03 -0.58 -0.80
C TYR A 69 -7.38 0.04 -1.15
N GLU A 70 -7.43 1.36 -1.22
CA GLU A 70 -8.64 2.14 -1.50
C GLU A 70 -8.54 2.79 -2.88
N TYR A 71 -9.65 2.77 -3.61
CA TYR A 71 -9.75 3.39 -4.92
C TYR A 71 -9.58 4.92 -4.82
N ASP A 72 -8.60 5.47 -5.55
CA ASP A 72 -8.22 6.89 -5.58
C ASP A 72 -8.47 7.51 -6.97
N GLY A 73 -9.30 6.88 -7.80
CA GLY A 73 -9.62 7.37 -9.14
C GLY A 73 -8.78 6.71 -10.24
N ARG A 74 -8.47 7.48 -11.29
CA ARG A 74 -7.77 6.97 -12.48
C ARG A 74 -6.55 7.82 -12.82
N ASP A 75 -5.54 7.17 -13.38
CA ASP A 75 -4.37 7.87 -13.89
C ASP A 75 -4.59 8.40 -15.32
N ARG A 76 -3.57 9.08 -15.86
CA ARG A 76 -3.60 9.63 -17.23
C ARG A 76 -3.72 8.58 -18.33
N GLN A 77 -3.44 7.32 -18.03
CA GLN A 77 -3.57 6.18 -18.94
C GLN A 77 -4.89 5.43 -18.72
N ASN A 78 -5.83 6.03 -17.99
CA ASN A 78 -7.13 5.47 -17.64
C ASN A 78 -7.06 4.19 -16.80
N ARG A 79 -5.93 3.93 -16.12
CA ARG A 79 -5.76 2.82 -15.18
C ARG A 79 -6.36 3.20 -13.83
N ALA A 80 -7.00 2.25 -13.17
CA ALA A 80 -7.51 2.43 -11.81
C ALA A 80 -6.34 2.60 -10.83
N VAL A 81 -6.39 3.63 -10.00
CA VAL A 81 -5.39 3.86 -8.95
C VAL A 81 -5.97 3.39 -7.63
N TYR A 82 -5.25 2.52 -6.96
CA TYR A 82 -5.58 2.06 -5.62
C TYR A 82 -4.43 2.44 -4.70
N ARG A 83 -4.72 3.21 -3.65
CA ARG A 83 -3.72 3.63 -2.66
C ARG A 83 -3.80 2.78 -1.41
N TYR A 84 -2.66 2.48 -0.83
CA TYR A 84 -2.62 1.72 0.41
C TYR A 84 -3.44 2.41 1.51
N ALA A 85 -4.22 1.62 2.26
CA ALA A 85 -5.04 2.10 3.37
C ALA A 85 -4.53 1.52 4.70
N PRO A 86 -3.53 2.16 5.33
CA PRO A 86 -2.93 1.70 6.59
C PRO A 86 -3.95 1.43 7.70
N LYS A 87 -4.95 2.29 7.85
CA LYS A 87 -5.97 2.18 8.91
C LYS A 87 -6.90 0.99 8.75
N LEU A 88 -7.11 0.55 7.52
CA LEU A 88 -7.99 -0.57 7.19
C LEU A 88 -7.23 -1.89 7.14
N SER A 89 -5.90 -1.83 7.03
CA SER A 89 -5.04 -3.01 6.94
C SER A 89 -4.66 -3.49 8.33
N SER A 90 -5.20 -4.62 8.77
CA SER A 90 -4.88 -5.18 10.09
C SER A 90 -3.40 -5.56 10.23
N SER A 91 -2.75 -5.97 9.13
CA SER A 91 -1.32 -6.29 9.12
C SER A 91 -0.40 -5.07 9.17
N HIS A 92 -0.95 -3.84 9.04
CA HIS A 92 -0.14 -2.63 8.98
C HIS A 92 0.78 -2.48 10.20
N ARG A 93 0.22 -2.75 11.39
CA ARG A 93 0.97 -2.62 12.64
C ARG A 93 2.15 -3.58 12.70
N ASP A 94 1.94 -4.84 12.33
CA ASP A 94 2.97 -5.88 12.37
C ASP A 94 4.09 -5.58 11.38
N VAL A 95 3.73 -5.17 10.15
CA VAL A 95 4.70 -4.77 9.12
C VAL A 95 5.56 -3.61 9.61
N ILE A 96 4.92 -2.57 10.16
CA ILE A 96 5.63 -1.36 10.59
C ILE A 96 6.47 -1.60 11.85
N ASN A 97 6.07 -2.52 12.74
CA ASN A 97 6.91 -2.95 13.85
C ASN A 97 8.19 -3.64 13.34
N GLY A 98 8.09 -4.54 12.36
CA GLY A 98 9.28 -5.16 11.75
C GLY A 98 10.20 -4.13 11.10
N VAL A 99 9.65 -3.09 10.45
CA VAL A 99 10.44 -1.98 9.93
C VAL A 99 11.15 -1.22 11.07
N ALA A 100 10.47 -0.97 12.18
CA ALA A 100 11.06 -0.31 13.34
C ALA A 100 12.26 -1.08 13.91
N GLU A 101 12.16 -2.40 14.01
CA GLU A 101 13.25 -3.26 14.46
C GLU A 101 14.48 -3.13 13.56
N VAL A 102 14.30 -3.19 12.23
CA VAL A 102 15.40 -3.04 11.27
C VAL A 102 16.09 -1.67 11.39
N TYR A 103 15.30 -0.60 11.54
CA TYR A 103 15.86 0.75 11.70
C TYR A 103 16.58 0.92 13.05
N ALA A 104 16.07 0.32 14.13
CA ALA A 104 16.72 0.31 15.43
C ALA A 104 18.07 -0.45 15.38
N GLU A 105 18.10 -1.64 14.76
CA GLU A 105 19.33 -2.41 14.57
C GLU A 105 20.37 -1.64 13.77
N HIS A 106 19.95 -0.98 12.68
CA HIS A 106 20.85 -0.19 11.85
C HIS A 106 21.44 0.99 12.62
N THR A 107 20.62 1.67 13.42
CA THR A 107 21.07 2.78 14.29
C THR A 107 22.08 2.30 15.32
N LEU A 108 21.85 1.13 15.94
CA LEU A 108 22.78 0.53 16.90
C LEU A 108 24.10 0.09 16.26
N LYS A 109 24.08 -0.45 15.04
CA LYS A 109 25.30 -0.81 14.29
C LYS A 109 26.13 0.42 13.96
N GLN A 110 25.50 1.48 13.44
CA GLN A 110 26.18 2.73 13.14
C GLN A 110 26.81 3.38 14.39
N ALA A 111 26.13 3.30 15.55
CA ALA A 111 26.67 3.80 16.80
C ALA A 111 27.93 3.03 17.28
N LYS A 112 28.05 1.76 16.93
CA LYS A 112 29.22 0.91 17.26
C LYS A 112 30.38 1.07 16.28
N GLU A 113 30.10 1.35 15.01
CA GLU A 113 31.12 1.55 13.97
C GLU A 113 31.73 2.97 13.98
N GLY A 114 31.05 3.94 14.60
CA GLY A 114 31.53 5.31 14.78
C GLY A 114 32.35 5.56 16.06
N GLN A 115 32.64 4.52 16.85
CA GLN A 115 33.56 4.54 18.00
C GLN A 115 34.89 3.90 17.63
#